data_AF-H1YY81-F1
#
_entry.id   AF-H1YY81-F1
#
_cell.length_a   1.000
_cell.length_b   1.000
_cell.length_c   1.000
_cell.angle_alpha   90.00
_cell.angle_beta   90.00
_cell.angle_gamma   90.00
#
_symmetry.space_group_name_H-M   'P 1'
#
loop_
_entity.id
_entity.type
_entity.pdbx_description
1 polymer ?
#
loop_
_entity_poly.entity_id
_entity_poly.type
_entity_poly.pdbx_seq_one_letter_code
_entity_poly.pdbx_strand_id
1 'polypeptide(L)'
;MIYSEKRSDILEEKTGYRFVNRNLLEKALTRFAFGKENNLPEGWNMDHLATLGDAAIDLVVIEHLINSGITEKGKISVTKTNIVNMSVLRKLAEELELKDFVLWGKGEEIQHVWTSGRVLAECMEAFAGAVYLDGGIESLKKFLKNSGLYEIYSPV
;
A
#
# COMPACT_ATOMS: atom_id res chain seq x y z
N MET A 1 13.64 -8.49 -15.46
CA MET A 1 12.78 -8.21 -14.30
C MET A 1 13.62 -8.37 -13.06
N ILE A 2 13.51 -7.43 -12.13
CA ILE A 2 14.24 -7.45 -10.86
C ILE A 2 13.58 -8.47 -9.92
N TYR A 3 12.29 -8.75 -10.14
CA TYR A 3 11.49 -9.70 -9.40
C TYR A 3 11.38 -11.07 -10.11
N SER A 4 11.33 -12.15 -9.33
CA SER A 4 10.96 -13.46 -9.87
C SER A 4 9.44 -13.55 -10.04
N GLU A 5 8.99 -14.03 -11.20
CA GLU A 5 7.54 -14.13 -11.53
C GLU A 5 6.76 -14.89 -10.45
N LYS A 6 7.34 -15.96 -9.92
CA LYS A 6 6.73 -16.78 -8.87
C LYS A 6 6.46 -16.00 -7.56
N ARG A 7 7.30 -15.03 -7.20
CA ARG A 7 7.07 -14.22 -5.99
C ARG A 7 6.00 -13.17 -6.21
N SER A 8 6.01 -12.49 -7.37
CA SER A 8 4.97 -11.53 -7.72
C SER A 8 3.59 -12.18 -7.76
N ASP A 9 3.48 -13.40 -8.29
CA ASP A 9 2.19 -14.08 -8.42
C ASP A 9 1.58 -14.45 -7.06
N ILE A 10 2.41 -14.80 -6.08
CA ILE A 10 1.96 -15.07 -4.70
C ILE A 10 1.39 -13.80 -4.07
N LEU A 11 2.05 -12.65 -4.22
CA LEU A 11 1.56 -11.40 -3.66
C LEU A 11 0.26 -10.95 -4.33
N GLU A 12 0.17 -11.07 -5.65
CA GLU A 12 -1.06 -10.78 -6.40
C GLU A 12 -2.23 -11.68 -5.99
N GLU A 13 -1.96 -12.95 -5.70
CA GLU A 13 -2.96 -13.87 -5.16
C GLU A 13 -3.41 -13.46 -3.75
N LYS A 14 -2.47 -13.17 -2.84
CA LYS A 14 -2.76 -12.68 -1.48
C LYS A 14 -3.59 -11.39 -1.49
N THR A 15 -3.28 -10.47 -2.39
CA THR A 15 -3.95 -9.16 -2.49
C THR A 15 -5.25 -9.20 -3.31
N GLY A 16 -5.44 -10.25 -4.10
CA GLY A 16 -6.57 -10.39 -5.02
C GLY A 16 -6.54 -9.40 -6.19
N TYR A 17 -5.36 -8.81 -6.49
CA TYR A 17 -5.14 -7.89 -7.59
C TYR A 17 -4.01 -8.39 -8.49
N ARG A 18 -4.26 -8.48 -9.80
CA ARG A 18 -3.24 -8.83 -10.80
C ARG A 18 -2.88 -7.60 -11.62
N PHE A 19 -1.60 -7.24 -11.63
CA PHE A 19 -1.10 -6.08 -12.35
C PHE A 19 -1.05 -6.33 -13.85
N VAL A 20 -1.62 -5.41 -14.62
CA VAL A 20 -1.44 -5.36 -16.08
C VAL A 20 -0.05 -4.81 -16.39
N ASN A 21 0.33 -3.72 -15.74
CA ASN A 21 1.65 -3.12 -15.83
C ASN A 21 2.56 -3.59 -14.69
N ARG A 22 3.35 -4.63 -14.96
CA ARG A 22 4.29 -5.22 -13.99
C ARG A 22 5.36 -4.23 -13.49
N ASN A 23 5.66 -3.17 -14.25
CA ASN A 23 6.59 -2.14 -13.79
C ASN A 23 6.04 -1.36 -12.59
N LEU A 24 4.72 -1.19 -12.48
CA LEU A 24 4.10 -0.55 -11.31
C LEU A 24 4.29 -1.41 -10.06
N LEU A 25 4.11 -2.72 -10.17
CA LEU A 25 4.38 -3.68 -9.09
C LEU A 25 5.85 -3.63 -8.68
N GLU A 26 6.78 -3.72 -9.63
CA GLU A 26 8.22 -3.66 -9.31
C GLU A 26 8.60 -2.35 -8.60
N LYS A 27 8.09 -1.20 -9.07
CA LYS A 27 8.33 0.10 -8.40
C LYS A 27 7.73 0.14 -7.00
N ALA A 28 6.50 -0.33 -6.82
CA ALA A 28 5.81 -0.37 -5.53
C ALA A 28 6.53 -1.23 -4.48
N LEU A 29 7.32 -2.19 -4.93
CA LEU A 29 8.11 -3.07 -4.09
C LEU A 29 9.58 -2.65 -3.96
N THR A 30 9.99 -1.52 -4.55
CA THR A 30 11.39 -1.08 -4.55
C THR A 30 11.61 0.12 -3.63
N ARG A 31 12.44 -0.04 -2.60
CA ARG A 31 12.86 1.08 -1.74
C ARG A 31 13.85 1.98 -2.48
N PHE A 32 13.86 3.26 -2.13
CA PHE A 32 14.79 4.24 -2.70
C PHE A 32 16.27 3.83 -2.53
N ALA A 33 16.63 3.33 -1.35
CA ALA A 33 17.99 2.86 -1.06
C ALA A 33 18.39 1.68 -1.96
N PHE A 34 17.53 0.66 -2.08
CA PHE A 34 17.76 -0.46 -3.00
C PHE A 34 17.93 0.00 -4.45
N GLY A 35 17.07 0.91 -4.92
CA GLY A 35 17.14 1.44 -6.27
C GLY A 35 18.47 2.15 -6.56
N LYS A 36 18.97 2.95 -5.61
CA LYS A 36 20.28 3.59 -5.72
C LYS A 36 21.42 2.57 -5.70
N GLU A 37 21.42 1.62 -4.78
CA GLU A 37 22.48 0.62 -4.62
C GLU A 37 22.63 -0.28 -5.86
N ASN A 38 21.55 -0.48 -6.61
CA ASN A 38 21.51 -1.34 -7.80
C ASN A 38 21.51 -0.55 -9.12
N ASN A 39 21.77 0.77 -9.10
CA ASN A 39 21.78 1.65 -10.28
C ASN A 39 20.52 1.55 -11.14
N LEU A 40 19.35 1.46 -10.49
CA LEU A 40 18.08 1.46 -11.20
C LEU A 40 17.79 2.86 -11.78
N PRO A 41 16.94 2.96 -12.83
CA PRO A 41 16.55 4.24 -13.40
C PRO A 41 16.03 5.23 -12.34
N GLU A 42 16.23 6.52 -12.57
CA GLU A 42 15.68 7.56 -11.69
C GLU A 42 14.15 7.42 -11.57
N GLY A 43 13.64 7.55 -10.34
CA GLY A 43 12.23 7.33 -10.05
C GLY A 43 11.79 5.86 -10.06
N TRP A 44 12.70 4.89 -10.18
CA TRP A 44 12.38 3.46 -10.00
C TRP A 44 12.37 3.07 -8.52
N ASN A 45 11.41 3.63 -7.79
CA ASN A 45 11.17 3.35 -6.37
C ASN A 45 9.72 3.68 -6.02
N MET A 46 9.34 3.33 -4.81
CA MET A 46 7.97 3.41 -4.33
C MET A 46 7.50 4.81 -3.87
N ASP A 47 8.40 5.77 -3.63
CA ASP A 47 8.07 6.99 -2.86
C ASP A 47 6.95 7.83 -3.50
N HIS A 48 6.97 7.97 -4.83
CA HIS A 48 5.91 8.69 -5.56
C HIS A 48 4.58 7.92 -5.55
N LEU A 49 4.63 6.59 -5.56
CA LEU A 49 3.46 5.74 -5.44
C LEU A 49 2.88 5.80 -4.04
N ALA A 50 3.72 5.86 -2.99
CA ALA A 50 3.26 6.02 -1.61
C ALA A 50 2.51 7.35 -1.44
N THR A 51 3.07 8.43 -1.97
CA THR A 51 2.41 9.75 -1.96
C THR A 51 1.04 9.73 -2.64
N LEU A 52 0.94 9.06 -3.80
CA LEU A 52 -0.33 8.91 -4.50
C LEU A 52 -1.30 8.00 -3.75
N GLY A 53 -0.80 6.91 -3.20
CA GLY A 53 -1.56 5.90 -2.48
C GLY A 53 -2.20 6.45 -1.22
N ASP A 54 -1.49 7.24 -0.42
CA ASP A 54 -2.03 7.94 0.76
C ASP A 54 -3.28 8.75 0.38
N ALA A 55 -3.16 9.62 -0.63
CA ALA A 55 -4.27 10.43 -1.11
C ALA A 55 -5.43 9.59 -1.68
N ALA A 56 -5.11 8.51 -2.41
CA ALA A 56 -6.12 7.65 -3.02
C ALA A 56 -6.89 6.80 -1.98
N ILE A 57 -6.19 6.29 -0.95
CA ILE A 57 -6.80 5.59 0.18
C ILE A 57 -7.73 6.53 0.93
N ASP A 58 -7.27 7.76 1.24
CA ASP A 58 -8.07 8.77 1.90
C ASP A 58 -9.35 9.08 1.13
N LEU A 59 -9.25 9.25 -0.20
CA LEU A 59 -10.42 9.48 -1.06
C LEU A 59 -11.42 8.33 -0.98
N VAL A 60 -10.95 7.09 -1.13
CA VAL A 60 -11.81 5.88 -1.09
C VAL A 60 -12.50 5.74 0.27
N VAL A 61 -11.79 6.01 1.36
CA VAL A 61 -12.37 5.93 2.71
C VAL A 61 -13.38 7.06 2.93
N ILE A 62 -13.07 8.29 2.54
CA ILE A 62 -14.02 9.41 2.65
C ILE A 62 -15.28 9.14 1.83
N GLU A 63 -15.14 8.66 0.60
CA GLU A 63 -16.28 8.28 -0.26
C GLU A 63 -17.12 7.17 0.40
N HIS A 64 -16.49 6.15 0.98
CA HIS A 64 -17.18 5.09 1.71
C HIS A 64 -17.98 5.63 2.91
N LEU A 65 -17.40 6.56 3.69
CA LEU A 65 -18.07 7.18 4.84
C LEU A 65 -19.26 8.06 4.43
N ILE A 66 -19.15 8.78 3.32
CA ILE A 66 -20.26 9.57 2.77
C ILE A 66 -21.39 8.64 2.31
N ASN A 67 -21.04 7.58 1.58
CA ASN A 67 -22.01 6.61 1.08
C ASN A 67 -22.67 5.77 2.19
N SER A 68 -22.05 5.65 3.36
CA SER A 68 -22.66 5.04 4.56
C SER A 68 -23.60 5.99 5.32
N GLY A 69 -23.74 7.24 4.85
CA GLY A 69 -24.68 8.23 5.40
C GLY A 69 -24.06 9.22 6.38
N ILE A 70 -22.73 9.26 6.55
CA ILE A 70 -22.09 10.30 7.35
C ILE A 70 -22.06 11.60 6.56
N THR A 71 -22.75 12.62 7.05
CA THR A 71 -22.85 13.93 6.40
C THR A 71 -22.05 15.03 7.11
N GLU A 72 -21.72 14.83 8.39
CA GLU A 72 -20.99 15.81 9.20
C GLU A 72 -19.49 15.78 8.92
N LYS A 73 -18.93 16.89 8.41
CA LYS A 73 -17.48 17.03 8.11
C LYS A 73 -16.58 16.56 9.26
N GLY A 74 -16.86 16.99 10.48
CA GLY A 74 -16.04 16.64 11.65
C GLY A 74 -16.03 15.13 11.92
N LYS A 75 -17.20 14.48 11.80
CA LYS A 75 -17.32 13.03 11.94
C LYS A 75 -16.58 12.28 10.83
N ILE A 76 -16.66 12.76 9.58
CA ILE A 76 -15.87 12.20 8.46
C ILE A 76 -14.38 12.26 8.78
N SER A 77 -13.87 13.43 9.20
CA SER A 77 -12.45 13.61 9.50
C SER A 77 -11.97 12.70 10.64
N VAL A 78 -12.70 12.62 11.75
CA VAL A 78 -12.35 11.76 12.89
C VAL A 78 -12.43 10.28 12.53
N THR A 79 -13.50 9.85 11.86
CA THR A 79 -13.64 8.44 11.48
C THR A 79 -12.58 8.03 10.45
N LYS A 80 -12.26 8.89 9.47
CA LYS A 80 -11.16 8.66 8.52
C LYS A 80 -9.84 8.42 9.24
N THR A 81 -9.46 9.25 10.22
CA THR A 81 -8.19 9.07 10.95
C THR A 81 -8.14 7.79 11.78
N ASN A 82 -9.30 7.25 12.18
CA ASN A 82 -9.38 5.97 12.88
C ASN A 82 -9.20 4.77 11.93
N ILE A 83 -9.69 4.89 10.69
CA ILE A 83 -9.60 3.84 9.66
C ILE A 83 -8.24 3.87 8.95
N VAL A 84 -7.76 5.06 8.62
CA VAL A 84 -6.51 5.27 7.87
C VAL A 84 -5.51 5.96 8.78
N ASN A 85 -4.61 5.15 9.35
CA ASN A 85 -3.45 5.61 10.08
C ASN A 85 -2.31 4.59 9.96
N MET A 86 -1.11 5.03 10.35
CA MET A 86 0.11 4.23 10.28
C MET A 86 -0.05 2.85 10.94
N SER A 87 -0.71 2.74 12.10
CA SER A 87 -0.87 1.47 12.80
C SER A 87 -1.76 0.50 12.02
N VAL A 88 -2.85 1.00 11.44
CA VAL A 88 -3.75 0.19 10.60
C VAL A 88 -3.03 -0.26 9.33
N LEU A 89 -2.44 0.66 8.57
CA LEU A 89 -1.78 0.33 7.30
C LEU A 89 -0.59 -0.62 7.49
N ARG A 90 0.17 -0.42 8.58
CA ARG A 90 1.21 -1.37 9.00
C ARG A 90 0.64 -2.76 9.25
N LYS A 91 -0.45 -2.88 10.01
CA LYS A 91 -1.07 -4.18 10.31
C LYS A 91 -1.48 -4.91 9.03
N LEU A 92 -2.08 -4.20 8.08
CA LEU A 92 -2.45 -4.78 6.78
C LEU A 92 -1.21 -5.26 6.01
N ALA A 93 -0.12 -4.48 6.01
CA ALA A 93 1.13 -4.90 5.40
C ALA A 93 1.76 -6.13 6.08
N GLU A 94 1.66 -6.23 7.41
CA GLU A 94 2.13 -7.40 8.18
C GLU A 94 1.30 -8.65 7.84
N GLU A 95 -0.02 -8.54 7.76
CA GLU A 95 -0.94 -9.63 7.38
C GLU A 95 -0.69 -10.14 5.95
N LEU A 96 -0.32 -9.24 5.04
CA LEU A 96 0.09 -9.60 3.68
C LEU A 96 1.52 -10.17 3.61
N GLU A 97 2.28 -10.12 4.71
CA GLU A 97 3.71 -10.41 4.77
C GLU A 97 4.52 -9.55 3.78
N LEU A 98 4.11 -8.30 3.58
CA LEU A 98 4.63 -7.43 2.51
C LEU A 98 6.15 -7.24 2.61
N LYS A 99 6.72 -7.32 3.81
CA LYS A 99 8.17 -7.23 4.05
C LYS A 99 8.98 -8.22 3.20
N ASP A 100 8.44 -9.40 2.93
CA ASP A 100 9.13 -10.48 2.23
C ASP A 100 9.11 -10.28 0.70
N PHE A 101 8.33 -9.29 0.24
CA PHE A 101 8.23 -8.86 -1.15
C PHE A 101 8.86 -7.49 -1.41
N VAL A 102 9.29 -6.75 -0.39
CA VAL A 102 9.96 -5.46 -0.62
C VAL A 102 11.45 -5.68 -0.86
N LEU A 103 11.99 -4.96 -1.84
CA LEU A 103 13.42 -4.86 -2.11
C LEU A 103 13.99 -3.74 -1.23
N TRP A 104 14.65 -4.16 -0.16
CA TRP A 104 15.23 -3.30 0.86
C TRP A 104 16.67 -2.94 0.50
N GLY A 105 17.09 -1.70 0.79
CA GLY A 105 18.52 -1.36 0.73
C GLY A 105 19.32 -2.15 1.76
N LYS A 106 20.61 -2.38 1.54
CA LYS A 106 21.47 -3.16 2.45
C LYS A 106 21.44 -2.64 3.89
N GLY A 107 21.44 -1.32 4.06
CA GLY A 107 21.33 -0.70 5.38
C GLY A 107 19.97 -0.92 6.04
N GLU A 108 18.89 -0.88 5.24
CA GLU A 108 17.52 -1.14 5.70
C GLU A 108 17.36 -2.61 6.14
N GLU A 109 17.98 -3.56 5.42
CA GLU A 109 18.01 -4.98 5.80
C GLU A 109 18.74 -5.22 7.11
N ILE A 110 19.96 -4.66 7.25
CA ILE A 110 20.79 -4.81 8.45
C ILE A 110 20.07 -4.27 9.70
N GLN A 111 19.35 -3.14 9.54
CA GLN A 111 18.62 -2.50 10.63
C GLN A 111 17.23 -3.10 10.85
N HIS A 112 16.79 -4.02 9.97
CA HIS A 112 15.43 -4.56 9.97
C HIS A 112 14.37 -3.47 10.08
N VAL A 113 14.44 -2.44 9.23
CA VAL A 113 13.62 -1.21 9.37
C VAL A 113 12.11 -1.48 9.44
N TRP A 114 11.65 -2.59 8.86
CA TRP A 114 10.25 -3.07 8.94
C TRP A 114 9.78 -3.33 10.38
N THR A 115 10.68 -3.56 11.33
CA THR A 115 10.35 -3.74 12.76
C THR A 115 9.89 -2.45 13.44
N SER A 116 10.26 -1.28 12.91
CA SER A 116 9.78 0.03 13.39
C SER A 116 8.33 0.34 12.99
N GLY A 117 7.79 -0.41 12.01
CA GLY A 117 6.40 -0.33 11.59
C GLY A 117 6.05 0.77 10.58
N ARG A 118 6.63 1.98 10.71
CA ARG A 118 6.34 3.11 9.80
C ARG A 118 6.55 2.74 8.34
N VAL A 119 7.68 2.10 8.04
CA VAL A 119 8.05 1.79 6.65
C VAL A 119 7.09 0.78 6.01
N LEU A 120 6.45 -0.11 6.79
CA LEU A 120 5.48 -1.05 6.26
C LEU A 120 4.17 -0.36 5.89
N ALA A 121 3.75 0.66 6.64
CA ALA A 121 2.61 1.51 6.26
C ALA A 121 2.89 2.23 4.92
N GLU A 122 4.08 2.81 4.76
CA GLU A 122 4.50 3.47 3.50
C GLU A 122 4.53 2.47 2.32
N CYS A 123 4.94 1.21 2.57
CA CYS A 123 4.90 0.16 1.54
C CYS A 123 3.45 -0.19 1.15
N MET A 124 2.52 -0.20 2.10
CA MET A 124 1.09 -0.42 1.83
C MET A 124 0.50 0.72 1.00
N GLU A 125 0.84 1.96 1.33
CA GLU A 125 0.47 3.14 0.54
C GLU A 125 1.02 3.02 -0.89
N ALA A 126 2.29 2.66 -1.05
CA ALA A 126 2.88 2.49 -2.37
C ALA A 126 2.18 1.42 -3.22
N PHE A 127 1.85 0.29 -2.61
CA PHE A 127 1.13 -0.78 -3.30
C PHE A 127 -0.28 -0.30 -3.71
N ALA A 128 -0.99 0.39 -2.82
CA ALA A 128 -2.29 1.00 -3.13
C ALA A 128 -2.19 2.02 -4.28
N GLY A 129 -1.17 2.88 -4.28
CA GLY A 129 -0.91 3.84 -5.35
C GLY A 129 -0.64 3.16 -6.69
N ALA A 130 0.08 2.03 -6.67
CA ALA A 130 0.33 1.22 -7.86
C ALA A 130 -0.96 0.56 -8.39
N VAL A 131 -1.79 -0.01 -7.52
CA VAL A 131 -3.11 -0.57 -7.88
C VAL A 131 -4.00 0.51 -8.49
N TYR A 132 -4.00 1.71 -7.90
CA TYR A 132 -4.77 2.85 -8.43
C TYR A 132 -4.33 3.26 -9.83
N LEU A 133 -3.01 3.37 -10.08
CA LEU A 133 -2.50 3.72 -11.41
C LEU A 133 -2.75 2.64 -12.46
N ASP A 134 -2.72 1.37 -12.06
CA ASP A 134 -2.87 0.25 -12.97
C ASP A 134 -4.34 -0.03 -13.30
N GLY A 135 -5.21 -0.04 -12.30
CA GLY A 135 -6.60 -0.51 -12.40
C GLY A 135 -7.67 0.51 -12.01
N GLY A 136 -7.29 1.73 -11.65
CA GLY A 136 -8.20 2.81 -11.28
C GLY A 136 -8.85 2.65 -9.89
N ILE A 137 -9.79 3.55 -9.59
CA ILE A 137 -10.41 3.69 -8.27
C ILE A 137 -11.19 2.44 -7.83
N GLU A 138 -11.88 1.76 -8.77
CA GLU A 138 -12.67 0.57 -8.44
C GLU A 138 -11.79 -0.63 -8.09
N SER A 139 -10.64 -0.75 -8.76
CA SER A 139 -9.63 -1.76 -8.39
C SER A 139 -9.03 -1.49 -7.01
N LEU A 140 -8.75 -0.21 -6.71
CA LEU A 140 -8.28 0.20 -5.38
C LEU A 140 -9.32 -0.13 -4.28
N LYS A 141 -10.60 0.19 -4.49
CA LYS A 141 -11.69 -0.16 -3.55
C LYS A 141 -11.73 -1.66 -3.27
N LYS A 142 -11.65 -2.48 -4.32
CA LYS A 142 -11.64 -3.94 -4.19
C LYS A 142 -10.40 -4.44 -3.43
N PHE A 143 -9.23 -3.91 -3.76
CA PHE A 143 -7.99 -4.24 -3.07
C PHE A 143 -8.07 -3.91 -1.57
N LEU A 144 -8.42 -2.67 -1.20
CA LEU A 144 -8.51 -2.26 0.21
C LEU A 144 -9.53 -3.08 1.00
N LYS A 145 -10.66 -3.43 0.36
CA LYS A 145 -11.64 -4.35 0.96
C LYS A 145 -11.04 -5.74 1.20
N ASN A 146 -10.37 -6.33 0.21
CA ASN A 146 -9.74 -7.65 0.33
C ASN A 146 -8.60 -7.66 1.34
N SER A 147 -7.89 -6.55 1.50
CA SER A 147 -6.87 -6.39 2.54
C SER A 147 -7.44 -6.25 3.94
N GLY A 148 -8.77 -6.21 4.14
CA GLY A 148 -9.38 -6.11 5.46
C GLY A 148 -9.44 -4.70 6.04
N LEU A 149 -9.21 -3.64 5.26
CA LEU A 149 -9.19 -2.24 5.76
C LEU A 149 -10.48 -1.87 6.52
N TYR A 150 -11.63 -2.34 6.03
CA TYR A 150 -12.93 -2.04 6.64
C TYR A 150 -13.29 -3.00 7.79
N GLU A 151 -12.65 -4.16 7.92
CA GLU A 151 -12.93 -5.11 9.00
C GLU A 151 -12.42 -4.63 10.36
N ILE A 152 -11.46 -3.70 10.34
CA ILE A 152 -10.92 -3.04 11.52
C ILE A 152 -11.94 -2.02 12.09
N TYR A 153 -12.98 -1.68 11.31
CA TYR A 153 -14.05 -0.78 11.71
C TYR A 153 -15.38 -1.53 11.76
N SER A 154 -15.76 -2.02 12.94
CA SER A 154 -17.15 -2.40 13.22
C SER A 154 -17.87 -1.18 13.79
N PRO A 155 -18.83 -0.57 13.07
CA PRO A 155 -19.67 0.46 13.67
C PRO A 155 -20.53 -0.22 14.75
N VAL A 156 -20.26 0.10 16.00
CA VAL A 156 -21.23 -0.10 17.09
C VAL A 156 -22.36 0.90 16.91
#